data_AF-A0A8S4H7B7-F1
#
_entry.id   AF-A0A8S4H7B7-F1
#
_cell.length_a   1.000
_cell.length_b   1.000
_cell.length_c   1.000
_cell.angle_alpha   90.00
_cell.angle_beta   90.00
_cell.angle_gamma   90.00
#
_symmetry.space_group_name_H-M   'P 1'
#
loop_
_entity.id
_entity.type
_entity.pdbx_description
1 polymer ?
#
loop_
_entity_poly.entity_id
_entity_poly.type
_entity_poly.pdbx_seq_one_letter_code
_entity_poly.pdbx_strand_id
1 'polypeptide(L)'
;MIGQGEDIWKELDRLTLLYSDYLNSVNFYDKLNDISKFSEYNEYCESLTSLPNGENIKKTCARLLKYLATNSFSRNNDNEYDYCLLLNYWVLNSLNIFLHSKHHSNIVTAFGNIVRIWNSFIDDNLKKRENETCKPNDSIIMDNDWRERKELYEYYVDYDPIIKTVKNYSYTCKEFYQYVEKKKYIYNHFKKLCPPNNTNRCPEFYAQCEQYDPEKVLPHFSCHREMLDEKAAAAAKASQKGDTYPRSEADSEENDGPKKPFDAPILSGKSQTVENVGNIFLGVVATTMTSGALYRFTPLGNMLRNIFGWNTNNMRNFNGGDFRLYDYASEPFNPYPGEEHYIGYHPA
;
A
#
# COMPACT_ATOMS: atom_id res chain seq x y z
N MET A 1 17.34 3.94 -16.66
CA MET A 1 16.77 4.40 -15.37
C MET A 1 15.37 3.82 -15.19
N ILE A 2 15.26 2.54 -14.78
CA ILE A 2 13.98 1.84 -14.53
C ILE A 2 13.72 1.66 -13.02
N GLY A 3 14.69 1.99 -12.16
CA GLY A 3 14.66 1.66 -10.72
C GLY A 3 13.90 2.59 -9.78
N GLN A 4 13.48 3.80 -10.20
CA GLN A 4 12.82 4.74 -9.27
C GLN A 4 11.36 4.39 -8.96
N GLY A 5 10.63 3.81 -9.92
CA GLY A 5 9.21 3.47 -9.72
C GLY A 5 8.98 2.22 -8.87
N GLU A 6 9.95 1.30 -8.78
CA GLU A 6 9.86 0.07 -7.97
C GLU A 6 10.18 0.35 -6.49
N ASP A 7 11.04 1.33 -6.24
CA ASP A 7 11.46 1.75 -4.90
C ASP A 7 10.33 2.49 -4.15
N ILE A 8 9.56 3.33 -4.86
CA ILE A 8 8.41 4.06 -4.30
C ILE A 8 7.34 3.10 -3.76
N TRP A 9 7.01 2.03 -4.49
CA TRP A 9 6.01 1.05 -4.07
C TRP A 9 6.48 0.17 -2.91
N LYS A 10 7.73 -0.30 -2.93
CA LYS A 10 8.29 -1.08 -1.81
C LYS A 10 8.26 -0.28 -0.51
N GLU A 11 8.55 1.01 -0.58
CA GLU A 11 8.51 1.88 0.58
C GLU A 11 7.07 2.27 0.98
N LEU A 12 6.10 2.23 0.06
CA LEU A 12 4.67 2.34 0.41
C LEU A 12 4.18 1.11 1.16
N ASP A 13 4.52 -0.09 0.65
CA ASP A 13 4.16 -1.36 1.28
C ASP A 13 4.76 -1.45 2.68
N ARG A 14 6.02 -1.02 2.85
CA ARG A 14 6.70 -0.99 4.14
C ARG A 14 6.02 -0.06 5.15
N LEU A 15 5.68 1.17 4.74
CA LEU A 15 4.98 2.12 5.62
C LEU A 15 3.58 1.63 5.97
N THR A 16 2.87 1.04 5.01
CA THR A 16 1.54 0.46 5.22
C THR A 16 1.60 -0.70 6.21
N LEU A 17 2.66 -1.51 6.17
CA LEU A 17 2.86 -2.64 7.08
C LEU A 17 3.30 -2.21 8.49
N LEU A 18 4.05 -1.11 8.63
CA LEU A 18 4.48 -0.59 9.93
C LEU A 18 3.36 0.08 10.72
N TYR A 19 2.37 0.65 10.01
CA TYR A 19 1.32 1.48 10.60
C TYR A 19 -0.09 0.97 10.30
N SER A 20 -0.23 -0.30 9.91
CA SER A 20 -1.49 -0.97 9.59
C SER A 20 -2.57 -0.69 10.65
N ASP A 21 -2.17 -0.75 11.92
CA ASP A 21 -3.05 -0.59 13.07
C ASP A 21 -3.69 0.82 13.15
N TYR A 22 -3.08 1.82 12.52
CA TYR A 22 -3.55 3.20 12.48
C TYR A 22 -4.34 3.53 11.20
N LEU A 23 -4.40 2.60 10.24
CA LEU A 23 -5.09 2.78 8.97
C LEU A 23 -6.44 2.08 9.02
N ASN A 24 -7.51 2.86 8.99
CA ASN A 24 -8.88 2.36 9.06
C ASN A 24 -9.19 1.38 7.90
N SER A 25 -8.69 1.68 6.71
CA SER A 25 -8.88 0.85 5.52
C SER A 25 -8.21 -0.53 5.69
N VAL A 26 -6.98 -0.56 6.21
CA VAL A 26 -6.22 -1.79 6.47
C VAL A 26 -6.91 -2.61 7.55
N ASN A 27 -7.22 -1.99 8.69
CA ASN A 27 -7.95 -2.63 9.78
C ASN A 27 -9.30 -3.21 9.32
N PHE A 28 -9.98 -2.54 8.40
CA PHE A 28 -11.24 -3.03 7.82
C PHE A 28 -11.02 -4.29 6.98
N TYR A 29 -10.00 -4.31 6.11
CA TYR A 29 -9.69 -5.48 5.29
C TYR A 29 -9.16 -6.66 6.10
N ASP A 30 -8.37 -6.41 7.14
CA ASP A 30 -7.86 -7.46 8.02
C ASP A 30 -9.03 -8.16 8.73
N LYS A 31 -10.00 -7.40 9.24
CA LYS A 31 -11.25 -7.96 9.77
C LYS A 31 -11.99 -8.85 8.77
N LEU A 32 -12.04 -8.47 7.49
CA LEU A 32 -12.68 -9.27 6.44
C LEU A 32 -11.88 -10.55 6.12
N ASN A 33 -10.55 -10.45 6.12
CA ASN A 33 -9.65 -11.57 5.86
C ASN A 33 -9.67 -12.60 7.01
N ASP A 34 -9.81 -12.12 8.24
CA ASP A 34 -9.78 -12.92 9.47
C ASP A 34 -11.14 -13.48 9.88
N ILE A 35 -12.19 -13.25 9.07
CA ILE A 35 -13.49 -13.86 9.27
C ILE A 35 -13.31 -15.38 9.34
N SER A 36 -13.56 -15.94 10.52
CA SER A 36 -13.63 -17.38 10.78
C SER A 36 -15.03 -17.91 10.51
N LYS A 37 -15.26 -19.23 10.58
CA LYS A 37 -16.61 -19.86 10.44
C LYS A 37 -17.42 -19.36 9.23
N PHE A 38 -16.76 -18.97 8.14
CA PHE A 38 -17.45 -18.60 6.90
C PHE A 38 -17.92 -19.84 6.13
N SER A 39 -17.47 -21.03 6.53
CA SER A 39 -17.81 -22.30 5.88
C SER A 39 -19.30 -22.58 5.82
N GLU A 40 -20.08 -22.05 6.77
CA GLU A 40 -21.56 -22.11 6.78
C GLU A 40 -22.17 -21.44 5.54
N TYR A 41 -21.45 -20.53 4.88
CA TYR A 41 -21.90 -19.80 3.70
C TYR A 41 -21.35 -20.38 2.39
N ASN A 42 -20.59 -21.47 2.45
CA ASN A 42 -19.97 -22.08 1.27
C ASN A 42 -21.00 -22.56 0.24
N GLU A 43 -22.16 -23.04 0.69
CA GLU A 43 -23.22 -23.58 -0.16
C GLU A 43 -23.76 -22.53 -1.16
N TYR A 44 -23.91 -21.27 -0.72
CA TYR A 44 -24.36 -20.16 -1.57
C TYR A 44 -23.33 -19.82 -2.66
N CYS A 45 -22.06 -20.15 -2.41
CA CYS A 45 -20.94 -19.80 -3.27
C CYS A 45 -20.42 -20.98 -4.11
N GLU A 46 -21.11 -22.13 -4.10
CA GLU A 46 -20.62 -23.37 -4.71
C GLU A 46 -20.39 -23.25 -6.23
N SER A 47 -21.25 -22.49 -6.91
CA SER A 47 -21.16 -22.26 -8.36
C SER A 47 -19.83 -21.64 -8.82
N LEU A 48 -19.13 -20.94 -7.91
CA LEU A 48 -17.87 -20.25 -8.19
C LEU A 48 -16.67 -21.21 -8.29
N THR A 49 -16.78 -22.45 -7.79
CA THR A 49 -15.70 -23.46 -7.84
C THR A 49 -15.26 -23.80 -9.26
N SER A 50 -16.18 -23.66 -10.23
CA SER A 50 -15.95 -23.91 -11.65
C SER A 50 -15.04 -22.88 -12.33
N LEU A 51 -14.82 -21.72 -11.71
CA LEU A 51 -13.98 -20.65 -12.25
C LEU A 51 -12.49 -20.93 -12.01
N PRO A 52 -11.59 -20.30 -12.79
CA PRO A 52 -10.17 -20.29 -12.46
C PRO A 52 -9.95 -19.77 -11.04
N ASN A 53 -9.14 -20.46 -10.23
CA ASN A 53 -9.00 -20.17 -8.79
C ASN A 53 -10.32 -20.18 -8.00
N GLY A 54 -11.31 -20.96 -8.46
CA GLY A 54 -12.67 -21.00 -7.94
C GLY A 54 -12.77 -21.25 -6.43
N GLU A 55 -11.87 -22.07 -5.86
CA GLU A 55 -11.85 -22.32 -4.41
C GLU A 55 -11.51 -21.06 -3.59
N ASN A 56 -10.56 -20.24 -4.05
CA ASN A 56 -10.23 -18.98 -3.38
C ASN A 56 -11.33 -17.93 -3.56
N ILE A 57 -11.96 -17.92 -4.74
CA ILE A 57 -13.10 -17.06 -5.06
C ILE A 57 -14.30 -17.44 -4.17
N LYS A 58 -14.59 -18.75 -4.01
CA LYS A 58 -15.62 -19.28 -3.11
C LYS A 58 -15.39 -18.85 -1.67
N LYS A 59 -14.17 -18.97 -1.16
CA LYS A 59 -13.82 -18.50 0.20
C LYS A 59 -14.06 -17.00 0.38
N THR A 60 -13.71 -16.19 -0.63
CA THR A 60 -13.96 -14.74 -0.62
C THR A 60 -15.45 -14.43 -0.59
N CYS A 61 -16.24 -15.11 -1.44
CA CYS A 61 -17.71 -15.01 -1.46
C CYS A 61 -18.31 -15.40 -0.10
N ALA A 62 -17.90 -16.52 0.48
CA ALA A 62 -18.44 -16.99 1.76
C ALA A 62 -18.13 -16.02 2.92
N ARG A 63 -16.94 -15.42 2.94
CA ARG A 63 -16.59 -14.35 3.91
C ARG A 63 -17.44 -13.12 3.72
N LEU A 64 -17.66 -12.68 2.47
CA LEU A 64 -18.57 -11.59 2.14
C LEU A 64 -19.98 -11.86 2.68
N LEU A 65 -20.57 -13.02 2.39
CA LEU A 65 -21.92 -13.34 2.84
C LEU A 65 -22.02 -13.40 4.37
N LYS A 66 -21.04 -14.02 5.03
CA LYS A 66 -20.96 -14.00 6.49
C LYS A 66 -20.93 -12.57 7.02
N TYR A 67 -20.09 -11.72 6.46
CA TYR A 67 -19.94 -10.35 6.89
C TYR A 67 -21.26 -9.56 6.75
N LEU A 68 -22.00 -9.74 5.65
CA LEU A 68 -23.32 -9.14 5.43
C LEU A 68 -24.37 -9.65 6.42
N ALA A 69 -24.31 -10.93 6.82
CA ALA A 69 -25.26 -11.51 7.77
C ALA A 69 -25.06 -10.98 9.20
N THR A 70 -23.81 -10.66 9.57
CA THR A 70 -23.45 -10.24 10.92
C THR A 70 -23.40 -8.73 11.14
N ASN A 71 -23.19 -7.94 10.08
CA ASN A 71 -23.01 -6.49 10.19
C ASN A 71 -24.15 -5.72 9.53
N SER A 72 -24.58 -4.64 10.18
CA SER A 72 -25.57 -3.71 9.64
C SER A 72 -24.88 -2.49 9.01
N PHE A 73 -25.28 -2.16 7.79
CA PHE A 73 -24.96 -0.96 7.04
C PHE A 73 -26.17 -0.04 7.00
N SER A 74 -26.55 0.54 8.14
CA SER A 74 -27.64 1.52 8.16
C SER A 74 -27.19 2.79 7.42
N ARG A 75 -28.00 3.24 6.44
CA ARG A 75 -27.83 4.54 5.76
C ARG A 75 -28.02 5.75 6.68
N ASN A 76 -28.59 5.55 7.86
CA ASN A 76 -28.86 6.60 8.85
C ASN A 76 -27.77 6.75 9.90
N ASN A 77 -26.66 6.00 9.81
CA ASN A 77 -25.59 6.13 10.80
C ASN A 77 -24.65 7.27 10.42
N ASP A 78 -24.32 8.08 11.43
CA ASP A 78 -23.34 9.16 11.49
C ASP A 78 -21.89 8.74 11.15
N ASN A 79 -21.70 7.71 10.32
CA ASN A 79 -20.40 7.21 9.91
C ASN A 79 -19.79 8.18 8.90
N GLU A 80 -18.60 8.71 9.22
CA GLU A 80 -17.84 9.62 8.36
C GLU A 80 -17.50 9.01 6.98
N TYR A 81 -17.47 7.68 6.90
CA TYR A 81 -17.03 6.91 5.73
C TYR A 81 -18.06 5.87 5.29
N ASP A 82 -18.17 5.68 3.98
CA ASP A 82 -18.87 4.56 3.36
C ASP A 82 -17.98 3.30 3.34
N TYR A 83 -18.11 2.46 4.36
CA TYR A 83 -17.45 1.15 4.43
C TYR A 83 -18.03 0.12 3.45
N CYS A 84 -19.22 0.36 2.88
CA CYS A 84 -19.78 -0.51 1.85
C CYS A 84 -18.99 -0.35 0.54
N LEU A 85 -18.52 0.86 0.24
CA LEU A 85 -17.59 1.08 -0.88
C LEU A 85 -16.25 0.36 -0.66
N LEU A 86 -15.67 0.39 0.56
CA LEU A 86 -14.48 -0.41 0.88
C LEU A 86 -14.73 -1.91 0.71
N LEU A 87 -15.90 -2.42 1.12
CA LEU A 87 -16.24 -3.84 0.93
C LEU A 87 -16.27 -4.22 -0.55
N ASN A 88 -16.85 -3.36 -1.40
CA ASN A 88 -16.86 -3.57 -2.85
C ASN A 88 -15.44 -3.61 -3.43
N TYR A 89 -14.57 -2.68 -3.04
CA TYR A 89 -13.17 -2.69 -3.43
C TYR A 89 -12.41 -3.91 -2.91
N TRP A 90 -12.68 -4.38 -1.70
CA TRP A 90 -12.08 -5.58 -1.14
C TRP A 90 -12.42 -6.83 -1.95
N VAL A 91 -13.71 -7.00 -2.32
CA VAL A 91 -14.15 -8.11 -3.18
C VAL A 91 -13.41 -8.05 -4.52
N LEU A 92 -13.48 -6.92 -5.22
CA LEU A 92 -12.87 -6.77 -6.53
C LEU A 92 -11.34 -6.98 -6.49
N ASN A 93 -10.66 -6.41 -5.50
CA ASN A 93 -9.23 -6.56 -5.35
C ASN A 93 -8.82 -8.01 -5.05
N SER A 94 -9.59 -8.71 -4.23
CA SER A 94 -9.37 -10.14 -3.94
C SER A 94 -9.42 -10.98 -5.21
N LEU A 95 -10.45 -10.79 -6.05
CA LEU A 95 -10.55 -11.48 -7.34
C LEU A 95 -9.37 -11.18 -8.25
N ASN A 96 -8.98 -9.91 -8.31
CA ASN A 96 -7.85 -9.49 -9.12
C ASN A 96 -6.53 -10.16 -8.68
N ILE A 97 -6.32 -10.37 -7.38
CA ILE A 97 -5.15 -11.07 -6.85
C ILE A 97 -5.14 -12.53 -7.34
N PHE A 98 -6.26 -13.23 -7.24
CA PHE A 98 -6.33 -14.65 -7.60
C PHE A 98 -6.29 -14.90 -9.11
N LEU A 99 -6.99 -14.09 -9.90
CA LEU A 99 -7.17 -14.34 -11.32
C LEU A 99 -6.01 -13.86 -12.19
N HIS A 100 -5.11 -13.05 -11.61
CA HIS A 100 -4.01 -12.35 -12.26
C HIS A 100 -4.49 -11.45 -13.43
N SER A 101 -3.99 -10.23 -13.50
CA SER A 101 -4.46 -9.18 -14.44
C SER A 101 -4.37 -9.50 -15.94
N LYS A 102 -3.83 -10.66 -16.34
CA LYS A 102 -3.67 -11.06 -17.75
C LYS A 102 -5.01 -11.28 -18.47
N HIS A 103 -6.08 -11.60 -17.75
CA HIS A 103 -7.40 -11.85 -18.34
C HIS A 103 -8.48 -11.06 -17.61
N HIS A 104 -8.65 -9.78 -17.98
CA HIS A 104 -9.70 -8.91 -17.47
C HIS A 104 -11.10 -9.56 -17.54
N SER A 105 -11.36 -10.32 -18.60
CA SER A 105 -12.60 -11.09 -18.78
C SER A 105 -12.90 -12.05 -17.63
N ASN A 106 -11.88 -12.68 -17.05
CA ASN A 106 -12.08 -13.63 -15.94
C ASN A 106 -12.52 -12.88 -14.67
N ILE A 107 -11.93 -11.71 -14.43
CA ILE A 107 -12.29 -10.85 -13.28
C ILE A 107 -13.73 -10.37 -13.44
N VAL A 108 -14.10 -9.88 -14.64
CA VAL A 108 -15.47 -9.45 -14.94
C VAL A 108 -16.47 -10.59 -14.72
N THR A 109 -16.21 -11.79 -15.24
CA THR A 109 -17.08 -12.95 -15.06
C THR A 109 -17.20 -13.36 -13.60
N ALA A 110 -16.09 -13.44 -12.87
CA ALA A 110 -16.09 -13.80 -11.45
C ALA A 110 -16.85 -12.77 -10.60
N PHE A 111 -16.60 -11.47 -10.85
CA PHE A 111 -17.27 -10.40 -10.14
C PHE A 111 -18.77 -10.40 -10.43
N GLY A 112 -19.18 -10.56 -11.69
CA GLY A 112 -20.60 -10.67 -12.05
C GLY A 112 -21.32 -11.83 -11.36
N ASN A 113 -20.67 -12.99 -11.25
CA ASN A 113 -21.23 -14.12 -10.50
C ASN A 113 -21.34 -13.83 -9.00
N ILE A 114 -20.35 -13.16 -8.40
CA ILE A 114 -20.43 -12.73 -6.99
C ILE A 114 -21.54 -11.71 -6.78
N VAL A 115 -21.67 -10.71 -7.66
CA VAL A 115 -22.76 -9.71 -7.59
C VAL A 115 -24.13 -10.39 -7.61
N ARG A 116 -24.31 -11.39 -8.47
CA ARG A 116 -25.54 -12.19 -8.52
C ARG A 116 -25.81 -12.91 -7.19
N ILE A 117 -24.81 -13.60 -6.65
CA ILE A 117 -24.93 -14.32 -5.37
C ILE A 117 -25.19 -13.34 -4.22
N TRP A 118 -24.50 -12.20 -4.21
CA TRP A 118 -24.65 -11.15 -3.20
C TRP A 118 -26.07 -10.60 -3.19
N ASN A 119 -26.62 -10.21 -4.34
CA ASN A 119 -28.00 -9.75 -4.45
C ASN A 119 -29.00 -10.83 -4.03
N SER A 120 -28.88 -12.06 -4.53
CA SER A 120 -29.77 -13.16 -4.13
C SER A 120 -29.68 -13.45 -2.63
N PHE A 121 -28.49 -13.37 -2.02
CA PHE A 121 -28.33 -13.57 -0.60
C PHE A 121 -29.04 -12.49 0.23
N ILE A 122 -28.92 -11.22 -0.18
CA ILE A 122 -29.67 -10.11 0.43
C ILE A 122 -31.17 -10.38 0.31
N ASP A 123 -31.63 -10.64 -0.90
CA ASP A 123 -33.03 -10.81 -1.22
C ASP A 123 -33.64 -12.01 -0.54
N ASP A 124 -32.93 -13.14 -0.39
CA ASP A 124 -33.50 -14.37 0.16
C ASP A 124 -33.29 -14.51 1.67
N ASN A 125 -32.14 -14.08 2.18
CA ASN A 125 -31.71 -14.36 3.55
C ASN A 125 -31.73 -13.12 4.45
N LEU A 126 -31.59 -11.92 3.88
CA LEU A 126 -31.53 -10.67 4.63
C LEU A 126 -32.77 -9.77 4.42
N LYS A 127 -33.89 -10.29 3.88
CA LYS A 127 -35.15 -9.55 3.59
C LYS A 127 -35.53 -8.45 4.58
N LYS A 128 -35.40 -8.73 5.89
CA LYS A 128 -35.80 -7.80 6.96
C LYS A 128 -34.82 -6.63 7.18
N ARG A 129 -33.62 -6.71 6.61
CA ARG A 129 -32.48 -5.79 6.78
C ARG A 129 -31.95 -5.28 5.44
N GLU A 130 -32.76 -5.30 4.38
CA GLU A 130 -32.34 -4.88 3.04
C GLU A 130 -31.90 -3.41 3.00
N ASN A 131 -32.54 -2.54 3.80
CA ASN A 131 -32.20 -1.13 3.93
C ASN A 131 -30.97 -0.88 4.84
N GLU A 132 -30.49 -1.92 5.50
CA GLU A 132 -29.41 -1.91 6.48
C GLU A 132 -28.27 -2.84 6.05
N THR A 133 -28.12 -3.13 4.76
CA THR A 133 -27.07 -4.00 4.24
C THR A 133 -26.32 -3.33 3.10
N CYS A 134 -25.06 -3.74 2.93
CA CYS A 134 -24.23 -3.25 1.83
C CYS A 134 -24.64 -3.93 0.53
N LYS A 135 -24.93 -3.14 -0.49
CA LYS A 135 -25.26 -3.62 -1.84
C LYS A 135 -24.02 -3.66 -2.73
N PRO A 136 -23.93 -4.61 -3.66
CA PRO A 136 -22.85 -4.62 -4.64
C PRO A 136 -22.92 -3.37 -5.52
N ASN A 137 -21.79 -2.73 -5.75
CA ASN A 137 -21.58 -1.76 -6.81
C ASN A 137 -21.06 -2.52 -8.04
N ASP A 138 -21.99 -2.91 -8.91
CA ASP A 138 -21.70 -3.66 -10.13
C ASP A 138 -20.93 -2.84 -11.18
N SER A 139 -21.06 -1.51 -11.14
CA SER A 139 -20.37 -0.60 -12.07
C SER A 139 -18.88 -0.45 -11.80
N ILE A 140 -18.40 -0.75 -10.59
CA ILE A 140 -17.02 -0.50 -10.15
C ILE A 140 -15.96 -1.20 -11.01
N ILE A 141 -16.29 -2.35 -11.60
CA ILE A 141 -15.38 -3.10 -12.48
C ILE A 141 -15.24 -2.43 -13.87
N MET A 142 -16.18 -1.56 -14.26
CA MET A 142 -16.16 -0.85 -15.54
C MET A 142 -15.28 0.41 -15.49
N ASP A 143 -14.93 0.88 -14.29
CA ASP A 143 -13.98 1.97 -14.11
C ASP A 143 -12.56 1.48 -14.47
N ASN A 144 -12.01 1.97 -15.58
CA ASN A 144 -10.65 1.61 -16.01
C ASN A 144 -9.57 1.96 -14.97
N ASP A 145 -9.87 2.95 -14.12
CA ASP A 145 -9.05 3.48 -13.03
C ASP A 145 -9.55 3.00 -11.64
N TRP A 146 -10.30 1.89 -11.55
CA TRP A 146 -10.87 1.43 -10.27
C TRP A 146 -9.84 1.23 -9.16
N ARG A 147 -8.58 0.94 -9.50
CA ARG A 147 -7.48 0.79 -8.53
C ARG A 147 -7.07 2.13 -7.94
N GLU A 148 -6.95 3.12 -8.79
CA GLU A 148 -6.71 4.50 -8.41
C GLU A 148 -7.87 5.02 -7.56
N ARG A 149 -9.12 4.71 -7.92
CA ARG A 149 -10.30 5.07 -7.12
C ARG A 149 -10.28 4.40 -5.74
N LYS A 150 -9.97 3.09 -5.70
CA LYS A 150 -9.77 2.33 -4.46
C LYS A 150 -8.75 3.01 -3.57
N GLU A 151 -7.57 3.31 -4.11
CA GLU A 151 -6.48 3.90 -3.33
C GLU A 151 -6.81 5.31 -2.82
N LEU A 152 -7.45 6.14 -3.66
CA LEU A 152 -7.90 7.46 -3.25
C LEU A 152 -8.88 7.35 -2.07
N TYR A 153 -9.82 6.42 -2.17
CA TYR A 153 -10.83 6.22 -1.15
C TYR A 153 -10.25 5.64 0.15
N GLU A 154 -9.31 4.71 0.06
CA GLU A 154 -8.55 4.19 1.22
C GLU A 154 -7.82 5.32 1.94
N TYR A 155 -7.12 6.18 1.18
CA TYR A 155 -6.46 7.33 1.76
C TYR A 155 -7.44 8.32 2.43
N TYR A 156 -8.59 8.57 1.80
CA TYR A 156 -9.65 9.39 2.38
C TYR A 156 -10.13 8.85 3.74
N VAL A 157 -10.31 7.54 3.85
CA VAL A 157 -10.73 6.86 5.09
C VAL A 157 -9.62 6.81 6.16
N ASP A 158 -8.36 6.84 5.73
CA ASP A 158 -7.19 6.73 6.61
C ASP A 158 -6.70 8.08 7.17
N TYR A 159 -7.01 9.20 6.49
CA TYR A 159 -6.38 10.49 6.78
C TYR A 159 -6.67 11.03 8.19
N ASP A 160 -7.92 10.96 8.65
CA ASP A 160 -8.32 11.46 9.96
C ASP A 160 -7.69 10.70 11.15
N PRO A 161 -7.69 9.35 11.15
CA PRO A 161 -6.90 8.57 12.09
C PRO A 161 -5.43 8.95 12.10
N ILE A 162 -4.83 9.14 10.91
CA ILE A 162 -3.43 9.55 10.77
C ILE A 162 -3.18 10.88 11.48
N ILE A 163 -3.97 11.91 11.18
CA ILE A 163 -3.70 13.25 11.75
C ILE A 163 -3.96 13.30 13.25
N LYS A 164 -4.93 12.51 13.76
CA LYS A 164 -5.15 12.33 15.21
C LYS A 164 -3.94 11.64 15.86
N THR A 165 -3.38 10.62 15.21
CA THR A 165 -2.20 9.88 15.69
C THR A 165 -0.97 10.79 15.73
N VAL A 166 -0.69 11.54 14.66
CA VAL A 166 0.44 12.48 14.61
C VAL A 166 0.36 13.55 15.69
N LYS A 167 -0.85 14.04 16.01
CA LYS A 167 -1.09 15.00 17.10
C LYS A 167 -0.76 14.42 18.47
N ASN A 168 -1.08 13.16 18.71
CA ASN A 168 -0.87 12.50 20.00
C ASN A 168 0.54 11.92 20.15
N TYR A 169 1.16 11.51 19.05
CA TYR A 169 2.41 10.76 19.00
C TYR A 169 3.35 11.40 17.98
N SER A 170 4.00 12.50 18.35
CA SER A 170 4.81 13.30 17.42
C SER A 170 5.96 12.53 16.77
N TYR A 171 6.45 11.45 17.39
CA TYR A 171 7.50 10.60 16.82
C TYR A 171 7.07 9.89 15.53
N THR A 172 5.76 9.70 15.29
CA THR A 172 5.21 9.09 14.07
C THR A 172 5.08 10.07 12.90
N CYS A 173 5.38 11.36 13.13
CA CYS A 173 5.10 12.41 12.16
C CYS A 173 5.83 12.20 10.84
N LYS A 174 7.11 11.78 10.87
CA LYS A 174 7.92 11.63 9.65
C LYS A 174 7.36 10.54 8.74
N GLU A 175 6.98 9.41 9.31
CA GLU A 175 6.46 8.27 8.60
C GLU A 175 5.10 8.57 7.98
N PHE A 176 4.20 9.20 8.73
CA PHE A 176 2.91 9.62 8.19
C PHE A 176 3.04 10.76 7.19
N TYR A 177 4.00 11.67 7.36
CA TYR A 177 4.31 12.69 6.36
C TYR A 177 4.73 12.03 5.04
N GLN A 178 5.61 11.03 5.09
CA GLN A 178 6.03 10.28 3.90
C GLN A 178 4.87 9.51 3.28
N TYR A 179 4.02 8.87 4.08
CA TYR A 179 2.81 8.20 3.60
C TYR A 179 1.90 9.17 2.84
N VAL A 180 1.55 10.31 3.45
CA VAL A 180 0.70 11.35 2.83
C VAL A 180 1.35 11.93 1.57
N GLU A 181 2.65 12.22 1.62
CA GLU A 181 3.36 12.75 0.46
C GLU A 181 3.33 11.81 -0.74
N LYS A 182 3.46 10.52 -0.51
CA LYS A 182 3.39 9.54 -1.60
C LYS A 182 2.01 9.50 -2.24
N LYS A 183 0.94 9.91 -1.55
CA LYS A 183 -0.40 10.04 -2.15
C LYS A 183 -0.52 11.23 -3.13
N LYS A 184 0.50 12.09 -3.31
CA LYS A 184 0.46 13.17 -4.30
C LYS A 184 0.14 12.70 -5.72
N TYR A 185 0.66 11.53 -6.13
CA TYR A 185 0.40 11.05 -7.49
C TYR A 185 -1.08 10.73 -7.72
N ILE A 186 -1.79 10.23 -6.70
CA ILE A 186 -3.20 9.86 -6.87
C ILE A 186 -4.07 11.10 -7.06
N TYR A 187 -3.77 12.19 -6.34
CA TYR A 187 -4.42 13.48 -6.56
C TYR A 187 -4.06 14.08 -7.93
N ASN A 188 -2.81 13.95 -8.37
CA ASN A 188 -2.40 14.40 -9.71
C ASN A 188 -3.08 13.60 -10.84
N HIS A 189 -3.37 12.32 -10.62
CA HIS A 189 -4.14 11.49 -11.54
C HIS A 189 -5.57 12.03 -11.65
N PHE A 190 -6.27 12.22 -10.53
CA PHE A 190 -7.65 12.68 -10.56
C PHE A 190 -7.81 14.16 -10.95
N LYS A 191 -6.90 15.07 -10.59
CA LYS A 191 -6.92 16.46 -11.09
C LYS A 191 -6.97 16.55 -12.62
N LYS A 192 -6.35 15.59 -13.33
CA LYS A 192 -6.39 15.50 -14.80
C LYS A 192 -7.68 14.87 -15.33
N LEU A 193 -8.20 13.87 -14.63
CA LEU A 193 -9.44 13.17 -15.01
C LEU A 193 -10.72 13.93 -14.64
N CYS A 194 -10.62 14.80 -13.64
CA CYS A 194 -11.68 15.57 -13.01
C CYS A 194 -11.48 17.08 -13.18
N PRO A 195 -11.48 17.61 -14.42
CA PRO A 195 -11.41 19.04 -14.60
C PRO A 195 -12.71 19.70 -14.09
N PRO A 196 -12.65 20.96 -13.61
CA PRO A 196 -13.81 21.67 -13.05
C PRO A 196 -15.03 21.73 -13.99
N ASN A 197 -14.79 21.70 -15.30
CA ASN A 197 -15.82 21.84 -16.32
C ASN A 197 -16.36 20.50 -16.85
N ASN A 198 -15.86 19.35 -16.35
CA ASN A 198 -16.36 18.02 -16.74
C ASN A 198 -16.15 17.00 -15.62
N THR A 199 -17.17 16.85 -14.77
CA THR A 199 -17.16 15.96 -13.61
C THR A 199 -17.71 14.56 -13.91
N ASN A 200 -18.21 14.31 -15.12
CA ASN A 200 -18.88 13.04 -15.47
C ASN A 200 -17.97 11.81 -15.40
N ARG A 201 -16.65 12.00 -15.34
CA ARG A 201 -15.66 10.93 -15.23
C ARG A 201 -15.11 10.78 -13.81
N CYS A 202 -15.55 11.61 -12.88
CA CYS A 202 -15.05 11.59 -11.51
C CYS A 202 -15.68 10.49 -10.68
N PRO A 203 -14.94 9.94 -9.71
CA PRO A 203 -15.57 9.22 -8.61
C PRO A 203 -16.57 10.13 -7.90
N GLU A 204 -17.74 9.60 -7.54
CA GLU A 204 -18.79 10.36 -6.86
C GLU A 204 -18.29 10.98 -5.53
N PHE A 205 -17.38 10.29 -4.85
CA PHE A 205 -16.77 10.72 -3.59
C PHE A 205 -15.61 11.72 -3.76
N TYR A 206 -15.19 12.05 -4.99
CA TYR A 206 -13.96 12.82 -5.23
C TYR A 206 -13.96 14.19 -4.54
N ALA A 207 -15.09 14.90 -4.57
CA ALA A 207 -15.23 16.22 -3.94
C ALA A 207 -14.93 16.18 -2.42
N GLN A 208 -15.27 15.08 -1.75
CA GLN A 208 -15.00 14.89 -0.32
C GLN A 208 -13.51 14.64 -0.05
N CYS A 209 -12.78 14.08 -1.01
CA CYS A 209 -11.34 13.84 -0.90
C CYS A 209 -10.51 15.11 -1.10
N GLU A 210 -11.02 16.13 -1.81
CA GLU A 210 -10.23 17.31 -2.18
C GLU A 210 -9.61 18.07 -1.00
N GLN A 211 -10.24 18.01 0.18
CA GLN A 211 -9.71 18.61 1.41
C GLN A 211 -8.45 17.91 1.94
N TYR A 212 -8.24 16.64 1.60
CA TYR A 212 -7.11 15.83 2.03
C TYR A 212 -5.99 15.77 0.99
N ASP A 213 -6.03 16.62 -0.05
CA ASP A 213 -4.94 16.72 -1.01
C ASP A 213 -3.60 16.95 -0.26
N PRO A 214 -2.57 16.10 -0.46
CA PRO A 214 -1.27 16.24 0.17
C PRO A 214 -0.65 17.64 0.02
N GLU A 215 -0.91 18.36 -1.08
CA GLU A 215 -0.46 19.74 -1.25
C GLU A 215 -1.08 20.71 -0.23
N LYS A 216 -2.32 20.44 0.19
CA LYS A 216 -3.04 21.23 1.20
C LYS A 216 -2.68 20.80 2.61
N VAL A 217 -2.51 19.51 2.86
CA VAL A 217 -2.41 18.98 4.23
C VAL A 217 -0.98 18.89 4.77
N LEU A 218 0.03 18.62 3.93
CA LEU A 218 1.42 18.47 4.40
C LEU A 218 1.97 19.72 5.13
N PRO A 219 1.66 20.97 4.72
CA PRO A 219 2.08 22.16 5.46
C PRO A 219 1.59 22.23 6.90
N HIS A 220 0.51 21.50 7.24
CA HIS A 220 -0.08 21.46 8.57
C HIS A 220 0.52 20.38 9.48
N PHE A 221 1.41 19.52 8.98
CA PHE A 221 2.13 18.56 9.81
C PHE A 221 3.15 19.28 10.70
N SER A 222 3.24 18.89 11.97
CA SER A 222 4.17 19.50 12.94
C SER A 222 5.64 19.36 12.51
N CYS A 223 6.00 18.26 11.85
CA CYS A 223 7.32 17.99 11.30
C CYS A 223 7.55 18.54 9.88
N HIS A 224 6.64 19.34 9.31
CA HIS A 224 6.76 19.79 7.91
C HIS A 224 8.09 20.48 7.61
N ARG A 225 8.54 21.39 8.48
CA ARG A 225 9.83 22.08 8.33
C ARG A 225 11.02 21.12 8.37
N GLU A 226 11.03 20.22 9.35
CA GLU A 226 12.08 19.19 9.49
C GLU A 226 12.17 18.32 8.23
N MET A 227 11.04 17.91 7.67
CA MET A 227 10.99 17.12 6.43
C MET A 227 11.51 17.87 5.21
N LEU A 228 11.32 19.19 5.13
CA LEU A 228 11.88 20.02 4.06
C LEU A 228 13.41 20.15 4.21
N ASP A 229 13.89 20.40 5.42
CA ASP A 229 15.31 20.53 5.72
C ASP A 229 16.07 19.22 5.44
N GLU A 230 15.52 18.07 5.83
CA GLU A 230 16.09 16.75 5.54
C GLU A 230 16.20 16.48 4.04
N LYS A 231 15.17 16.84 3.26
CA LYS A 231 15.19 16.70 1.79
C LYS A 231 16.21 17.62 1.14
N ALA A 232 16.30 18.88 1.59
CA ALA A 232 17.29 19.82 1.08
C ALA A 232 18.72 19.33 1.36
N ALA A 233 18.97 18.82 2.58
CA ALA A 233 20.25 18.23 2.94
C ALA A 233 20.57 16.97 2.13
N ALA A 234 19.58 16.09 1.89
CA ALA A 234 19.76 14.90 1.05
C ALA A 234 20.07 15.26 -0.40
N ALA A 235 19.37 16.25 -0.97
CA ALA A 235 19.62 16.74 -2.32
C ALA A 235 21.02 17.34 -2.47
N ALA A 236 21.46 18.16 -1.49
CA ALA A 236 22.81 18.72 -1.49
C ALA A 236 23.91 17.65 -1.45
N LYS A 237 23.72 16.60 -0.63
CA LYS A 237 24.64 15.45 -0.58
C LYS A 237 24.67 14.66 -1.89
N ALA A 238 23.53 14.50 -2.56
CA ALA A 238 23.46 13.80 -3.84
C ALA A 238 24.20 14.57 -4.95
N SER A 239 24.08 15.90 -4.98
CA SER A 239 24.82 16.75 -5.91
C SER A 239 26.33 16.68 -5.71
N GLN A 240 26.81 16.67 -4.47
CA GLN A 240 28.25 16.54 -4.18
C GLN A 240 28.86 15.19 -4.58
N LYS A 241 28.04 14.14 -4.68
CA LYS A 241 28.50 12.79 -5.08
C LYS A 241 28.59 12.62 -6.60
N GLY A 242 27.95 13.50 -7.39
CA GLY A 242 27.98 13.48 -8.85
C GLY A 242 29.25 14.06 -9.47
N ASP A 243 30.03 14.83 -8.71
CA ASP A 243 31.23 15.54 -9.20
C ASP A 243 32.54 14.74 -9.10
N THR A 244 32.51 13.51 -8.58
CA THR A 244 33.69 12.64 -8.50
C THR A 244 33.71 11.63 -9.65
N TYR A 245 34.06 12.08 -10.87
CA TYR A 245 34.62 11.16 -11.87
C TYR A 245 36.13 10.96 -11.63
N PRO A 246 36.67 9.76 -11.88
CA PRO A 246 38.04 9.43 -11.52
C PRO A 246 39.00 10.17 -12.45
N ARG A 247 40.00 10.79 -11.83
CA ARG A 247 41.25 11.20 -12.47
C ARG A 247 41.79 10.01 -13.25
N SER A 248 41.75 10.09 -14.58
CA SER A 248 42.40 9.11 -15.45
C SER A 248 43.88 9.09 -15.12
N GLU A 249 44.34 7.90 -14.75
CA GLU A 249 45.74 7.54 -14.57
C GLU A 249 46.53 7.81 -15.85
N ALA A 250 47.80 8.13 -15.65
CA ALA A 250 48.78 8.33 -16.68
C ALA A 250 49.04 7.00 -17.41
N ASP A 251 49.15 7.08 -18.73
CA ASP A 251 50.11 6.25 -19.47
C ASP A 251 50.86 7.15 -20.45
N SER A 252 52.17 7.10 -20.28
CA SER A 252 53.21 7.69 -21.11
C SER A 252 53.30 7.00 -22.47
N GLU A 253 53.51 7.77 -23.54
CA GLU A 253 54.60 7.45 -24.46
C GLU A 253 55.05 8.68 -25.26
N GLU A 254 56.33 8.63 -25.57
CA GLU A 254 57.30 9.67 -25.88
C GLU A 254 57.29 10.07 -27.36
N ASN A 255 57.44 11.35 -27.66
CA ASN A 255 58.34 11.76 -28.75
C ASN A 255 58.78 13.22 -28.63
N ASP A 256 60.08 13.37 -28.80
CA ASP A 256 60.93 14.50 -28.47
C ASP A 256 60.96 15.54 -29.60
N GLY A 257 61.10 16.83 -29.26
CA GLY A 257 61.17 17.92 -30.25
C GLY A 257 61.37 19.32 -29.62
N PRO A 258 62.50 20.00 -29.82
CA PRO A 258 62.82 21.23 -29.08
C PRO A 258 62.50 22.56 -29.80
N LYS A 259 61.92 23.51 -29.02
CA LYS A 259 61.96 25.00 -29.09
C LYS A 259 61.26 25.68 -30.31
N LYS A 260 60.48 26.78 -30.21
CA LYS A 260 60.46 27.95 -29.28
C LYS A 260 59.19 28.85 -29.54
N PRO A 261 59.03 30.04 -28.90
CA PRO A 261 57.98 30.47 -27.95
C PRO A 261 56.78 31.24 -28.56
N PHE A 262 55.69 31.52 -27.80
CA PHE A 262 55.02 32.82 -27.62
C PHE A 262 53.74 32.68 -26.74
N ASP A 263 53.57 33.63 -25.79
CA ASP A 263 52.39 34.06 -25.01
C ASP A 263 51.80 33.12 -23.92
N ALA A 264 51.34 33.54 -22.72
CA ALA A 264 51.30 34.79 -21.93
C ALA A 264 51.06 34.40 -20.43
N PRO A 265 51.37 35.22 -19.40
CA PRO A 265 51.07 34.87 -18.01
C PRO A 265 49.65 35.27 -17.58
N ILE A 266 48.98 34.37 -16.85
CA ILE A 266 47.69 34.56 -16.20
C ILE A 266 47.90 35.22 -14.83
N LEU A 267 47.15 36.29 -14.53
CA LEU A 267 46.87 36.71 -13.15
C LEU A 267 45.42 37.17 -12.97
N SER A 268 44.78 36.47 -12.03
CA SER A 268 43.61 36.76 -11.20
C SER A 268 42.84 38.07 -11.35
N GLY A 269 41.53 37.93 -11.58
CA GLY A 269 40.52 38.94 -11.30
C GLY A 269 39.25 38.30 -10.73
N LYS A 270 38.98 38.54 -9.45
CA LYS A 270 37.70 38.26 -8.77
C LYS A 270 36.65 39.27 -9.28
N SER A 271 35.41 38.84 -9.49
CA SER A 271 34.24 39.69 -9.23
C SER A 271 33.00 38.85 -8.94
N GLN A 272 32.32 39.25 -7.86
CA GLN A 272 31.01 38.76 -7.43
C GLN A 272 29.95 39.06 -8.48
N THR A 273 28.97 38.16 -8.66
CA THR A 273 27.60 38.57 -9.02
C THR A 273 26.61 37.54 -8.47
N VAL A 274 25.68 38.06 -7.68
CA VAL A 274 24.48 37.40 -7.17
C VAL A 274 23.43 37.33 -8.30
N GLU A 275 22.41 36.48 -8.12
CA GLU A 275 21.21 36.24 -8.95
C GLU A 275 21.31 35.21 -10.08
N ASN A 276 20.82 33.99 -9.80
CA ASN A 276 19.71 33.35 -10.52
C ASN A 276 19.46 31.92 -10.02
N VAL A 277 18.67 31.74 -8.96
CA VAL A 277 18.14 30.43 -8.51
C VAL A 277 16.71 30.24 -9.06
N GLY A 278 16.50 30.55 -10.34
CA GLY A 278 15.18 30.58 -10.97
C GLY A 278 14.89 29.44 -11.96
N ASN A 279 15.91 28.80 -12.54
CA ASN A 279 15.70 28.00 -13.77
C ASN A 279 16.17 26.54 -13.73
N ILE A 280 16.52 25.98 -12.56
CA ILE A 280 17.02 24.59 -12.50
C ILE A 280 15.88 23.55 -12.45
N PHE A 281 14.63 23.94 -12.15
CA PHE A 281 13.52 22.99 -12.00
C PHE A 281 12.72 22.66 -13.27
N LEU A 282 12.90 23.40 -14.38
CA LEU A 282 12.14 23.15 -15.61
C LEU A 282 12.76 22.09 -16.54
N GLY A 283 14.04 21.77 -16.37
CA GLY A 283 14.75 20.81 -17.22
C GLY A 283 14.48 19.33 -16.91
N VAL A 284 13.94 19.01 -15.72
CA VAL A 284 13.73 17.62 -15.26
C VAL A 284 12.31 17.12 -15.50
N VAL A 285 11.35 18.01 -15.76
CA VAL A 285 9.93 17.62 -15.97
C VAL A 285 9.68 17.11 -17.40
N ALA A 286 10.48 17.52 -18.39
CA ALA A 286 10.18 17.23 -19.80
C ALA A 286 10.64 15.84 -20.30
N THR A 287 11.54 15.13 -19.62
CA THR A 287 12.10 13.86 -20.13
C THR A 287 11.49 12.58 -19.54
N THR A 288 10.50 12.69 -18.64
CA THR A 288 9.85 11.51 -18.02
C THR A 288 8.56 11.04 -18.72
N MET A 289 8.15 11.67 -19.81
CA MET A 289 6.88 11.32 -20.48
C MET A 289 6.93 10.14 -21.46
N THR A 290 8.07 9.48 -21.66
CA THR A 290 8.20 8.34 -22.61
C THR A 290 8.34 6.96 -21.94
N SER A 291 8.14 6.84 -20.62
CA SER A 291 8.21 5.55 -19.91
C SER A 291 6.87 4.83 -19.72
N GLY A 292 5.82 5.24 -20.44
CA GLY A 292 4.44 4.78 -20.22
C GLY A 292 4.10 3.35 -20.68
N ALA A 293 5.01 2.60 -21.27
CA ALA A 293 4.69 1.30 -21.88
C ALA A 293 5.11 0.06 -21.06
N LEU A 294 5.87 0.18 -19.96
CA LEU A 294 6.41 -0.98 -19.23
C LEU A 294 6.08 -1.04 -17.73
N TYR A 295 5.36 -0.07 -17.16
CA TYR A 295 5.10 0.00 -15.71
C TYR A 295 3.90 -0.84 -15.22
N ARG A 296 3.27 -1.64 -16.07
CA ARG A 296 2.01 -2.31 -15.74
C ARG A 296 2.16 -3.68 -15.06
N PHE A 297 3.17 -3.92 -14.22
CA PHE A 297 3.37 -5.26 -13.62
C PHE A 297 4.04 -5.28 -12.24
N THR A 298 3.61 -4.43 -11.30
CA THR A 298 3.84 -4.71 -9.88
C THR A 298 2.52 -5.14 -9.26
N PRO A 299 2.22 -6.46 -9.15
CA PRO A 299 1.14 -6.90 -8.30
C PRO A 299 1.57 -6.57 -6.86
N LEU A 300 0.69 -5.89 -6.10
CA LEU A 300 0.76 -5.70 -4.64
C LEU A 300 0.60 -7.04 -3.90
N GLY A 301 1.34 -8.06 -4.34
CA GLY A 301 1.28 -9.44 -3.90
C GLY A 301 2.25 -9.77 -2.77
N ASN A 302 3.01 -8.80 -2.26
CA ASN A 302 3.93 -9.02 -1.14
C ASN A 302 3.28 -8.82 0.24
N MET A 303 2.11 -8.15 0.33
CA MET A 303 1.43 -7.95 1.60
C MET A 303 0.62 -9.18 2.07
N LEU A 304 0.26 -10.10 1.15
CA LEU A 304 -0.59 -11.26 1.48
C LEU A 304 0.17 -12.59 1.54
N ARG A 305 1.44 -12.63 1.13
CA ARG A 305 2.21 -13.89 1.17
C ARG A 305 2.57 -14.31 2.61
N ASN A 306 2.64 -13.36 3.55
CA ASN A 306 2.87 -13.69 4.96
C ASN A 306 1.60 -14.10 5.71
N ILE A 307 0.40 -13.92 5.13
CA ILE A 307 -0.88 -14.21 5.77
C ILE A 307 -1.51 -15.50 5.23
N PHE A 308 -1.31 -15.84 3.94
CA PHE A 308 -2.06 -16.90 3.27
C PHE A 308 -1.25 -18.15 2.86
N GLY A 309 -0.35 -18.64 3.72
CA GLY A 309 0.28 -19.95 3.45
C GLY A 309 1.13 -20.56 4.56
N TRP A 310 0.51 -21.25 5.52
CA TRP A 310 0.97 -22.58 5.93
C TRP A 310 -0.15 -23.42 6.57
N ASN A 311 -0.29 -24.65 6.08
CA ASN A 311 -1.23 -25.64 6.57
C ASN A 311 -0.56 -26.44 7.71
N THR A 312 -1.27 -26.53 8.84
CA THR A 312 -1.20 -27.47 9.97
C THR A 312 0.07 -28.32 10.18
N ASN A 313 0.80 -28.04 11.26
CA ASN A 313 1.03 -28.94 12.40
C ASN A 313 2.05 -28.30 13.36
N ASN A 314 1.56 -27.70 14.44
CA ASN A 314 2.18 -27.81 15.76
C ASN A 314 1.27 -27.17 16.80
N MET A 315 0.61 -28.04 17.55
CA MET A 315 -0.16 -27.72 18.74
C MET A 315 0.84 -27.36 19.86
N ARG A 316 0.82 -26.12 20.36
CA ARG A 316 1.29 -25.83 21.72
C ARG A 316 0.30 -24.93 22.44
N ASN A 317 -0.38 -25.56 23.39
CA ASN A 317 -1.10 -24.97 24.50
C ASN A 317 -0.27 -23.87 25.16
N PHE A 318 -0.88 -22.71 25.39
CA PHE A 318 -0.60 -21.92 26.58
C PHE A 318 -1.91 -21.32 27.10
N ASN A 319 -2.51 -22.04 28.05
CA ASN A 319 -3.37 -21.43 29.05
C ASN A 319 -2.47 -20.72 30.07
N GLY A 320 -2.75 -19.42 30.28
CA GLY A 320 -2.79 -18.74 31.57
C GLY A 320 -1.54 -18.71 32.45
N GLY A 321 -1.08 -17.49 32.75
CA GLY A 321 -0.41 -17.19 34.03
C GLY A 321 0.77 -16.24 33.94
N ASP A 322 0.54 -15.00 34.40
CA ASP A 322 1.45 -14.08 35.08
C ASP A 322 2.87 -13.82 34.55
N PHE A 323 3.10 -12.54 34.23
CA PHE A 323 4.42 -11.95 34.07
C PHE A 323 5.01 -11.59 35.44
N ARG A 324 6.08 -12.29 35.85
CA ARG A 324 7.10 -11.73 36.76
C ARG A 324 8.52 -12.13 36.35
N LEU A 325 9.24 -11.06 36.02
CA LEU A 325 10.68 -10.81 36.07
C LEU A 325 11.47 -11.67 37.09
N TYR A 326 12.59 -12.29 36.69
CA TYR A 326 13.97 -12.12 37.22
C TYR A 326 14.96 -13.17 36.65
N ASP A 327 16.22 -12.76 36.62
CA ASP A 327 17.42 -13.36 36.02
C ASP A 327 17.80 -14.77 36.49
N TYR A 328 18.35 -15.59 35.58
CA TYR A 328 19.62 -16.30 35.83
C TYR A 328 20.19 -16.91 34.53
N ALA A 329 21.51 -16.81 34.36
CA ALA A 329 22.27 -17.37 33.24
C ALA A 329 22.79 -18.78 33.54
N SER A 330 22.79 -19.67 32.54
CA SER A 330 23.77 -20.75 32.38
C SER A 330 23.66 -21.41 30.99
N GLU A 331 24.76 -21.41 30.25
CA GLU A 331 25.06 -22.08 28.96
C GLU A 331 25.00 -23.64 29.06
N PRO A 332 25.40 -24.41 28.02
CA PRO A 332 24.80 -24.56 26.71
C PRO A 332 24.30 -26.02 26.46
N PHE A 333 23.40 -26.14 25.49
CA PHE A 333 22.79 -27.37 24.96
C PHE A 333 23.80 -28.48 24.59
N ASN A 334 23.47 -29.74 24.94
CA ASN A 334 24.02 -30.94 24.30
C ASN A 334 22.87 -31.70 23.60
N PRO A 335 22.94 -31.99 22.28
CA PRO A 335 21.85 -32.61 21.53
C PRO A 335 22.02 -34.13 21.47
N TYR A 336 20.96 -34.90 21.75
CA TYR A 336 20.47 -36.07 20.98
C TYR A 336 19.39 -36.83 21.79
N PRO A 337 18.36 -37.39 21.14
CA PRO A 337 17.09 -37.77 21.76
C PRO A 337 17.04 -39.25 22.18
N GLY A 338 16.51 -39.53 23.37
CA GLY A 338 16.20 -40.88 23.84
C GLY A 338 14.69 -41.04 24.06
N GLU A 339 14.11 -42.07 23.44
CA GLU A 339 12.71 -42.47 23.58
C GLU A 339 12.40 -42.96 25.00
N GLU A 340 11.42 -42.37 25.66
CA GLU A 340 10.98 -42.77 27.00
C GLU A 340 9.77 -43.72 26.93
N HIS A 341 9.98 -44.98 27.33
CA HIS A 341 8.90 -45.87 27.78
C HIS A 341 8.89 -45.88 29.32
N TYR A 342 7.85 -45.31 29.94
CA TYR A 342 7.63 -45.47 31.38
C TYR A 342 6.65 -46.61 31.66
N ILE A 343 7.17 -47.64 32.32
CA ILE A 343 6.40 -48.72 32.94
C ILE A 343 5.93 -48.21 34.31
N GLY A 344 4.62 -48.20 34.54
CA GLY A 344 4.04 -47.93 35.85
C GLY A 344 3.98 -49.21 36.70
N TYR A 345 4.46 -49.13 37.94
CA TYR A 345 4.20 -50.13 38.97
C TYR A 345 3.51 -49.47 40.18
N HIS A 346 2.34 -50.00 40.52
CA HIS A 346 1.77 -50.10 41.87
C HIS A 346 1.56 -51.61 42.12
N PRO A 347 1.41 -52.16 43.36
CA PRO A 347 1.35 -51.58 44.71
C PRO A 347 2.31 -52.34 45.69
N ALA A 348 2.41 -52.02 46.99
CA ALA A 348 1.53 -52.47 48.09
C ALA A 348 1.86 -51.71 49.38
#